data_AF-A0AA97EFE5-F1
#
_entry.id   AF-A0AA97EFE5-F1
#
_cell.length_a   1.000
_cell.length_b   1.000
_cell.length_c   1.000
_cell.angle_alpha   90.00
_cell.angle_beta   90.00
_cell.angle_gamma   90.00
#
_symmetry.space_group_name_H-M   'P 1'
#
loop_
_entity.id
_entity.type
_entity.pdbx_description
1 polymer ?
#
loop_
_entity_poly.entity_id
_entity_poly.type
_entity_poly.pdbx_seq_one_letter_code
_entity_poly.pdbx_strand_id
1 'polypeptide(L)'
;MRLSEEIEIDSPPVFEMGDRVRVLKLIRNDGTFPGQEVGAHLAKKGDIGYIVGLGTYLQRAYIYSVHFLESNYVVGCLSRELELTEPRPPLIPQDDDDTW
;
A
#
# COMPACT_ATOMS: atom_id res chain seq x y z
N MET A 1 -2.57 -5.58 16.22
CA MET A 1 -2.95 -5.90 14.82
C MET A 1 -3.30 -7.38 14.77
N ARG A 2 -4.52 -7.78 14.37
CA ARG A 2 -4.88 -9.21 14.23
C ARG A 2 -4.70 -9.61 12.76
N LEU A 3 -3.92 -10.65 12.51
CA LEU A 3 -3.72 -11.22 11.17
C LEU A 3 -4.86 -12.19 10.83
N SER A 4 -5.20 -12.30 9.55
CA SER A 4 -6.10 -13.34 9.03
C SER A 4 -5.50 -14.73 9.25
N GLU A 5 -6.35 -15.76 9.25
CA GLU A 5 -5.88 -17.16 9.25
C GLU A 5 -5.23 -17.51 7.90
N GLU A 6 -5.72 -16.92 6.80
CA GLU A 6 -5.11 -16.98 5.46
C GLU A 6 -3.73 -16.33 5.41
N ILE A 7 -2.81 -17.02 4.72
CA ILE A 7 -1.47 -16.57 4.36
C ILE A 7 -1.59 -15.77 3.06
N GLU A 8 -1.58 -14.45 3.17
CA GLU A 8 -1.76 -13.52 2.04
C GLU A 8 -0.62 -13.66 1.01
N ILE A 9 0.57 -14.04 1.46
CA ILE A 9 1.76 -14.15 0.62
C ILE A 9 1.75 -15.34 -0.36
N ASP A 10 0.79 -16.25 -0.23
CA ASP A 10 0.62 -17.38 -1.17
C ASP A 10 -0.06 -16.92 -2.48
N SER A 11 -0.63 -15.72 -2.49
CA SER A 11 -1.19 -15.07 -3.69
C SER A 11 -0.27 -13.95 -4.17
N PRO A 12 -0.33 -13.57 -5.47
CA PRO A 12 0.39 -12.40 -5.94
C PRO A 12 -0.04 -11.13 -5.18
N PRO A 13 0.89 -10.17 -4.98
CA PRO A 13 0.58 -8.94 -4.26
C PRO A 13 -0.52 -8.15 -4.97
N VAL A 14 -1.39 -7.53 -4.18
CA VAL A 14 -2.52 -6.74 -4.67
C VAL A 14 -2.03 -5.47 -5.37
N PHE A 15 -0.93 -4.91 -4.88
CA PHE A 15 -0.36 -3.67 -5.39
C PHE A 15 1.10 -3.84 -5.80
N GLU A 16 1.55 -2.99 -6.73
CA GLU A 16 2.91 -2.96 -7.26
C GLU A 16 3.61 -1.64 -6.98
N MET A 17 4.93 -1.64 -7.20
CA MET A 17 5.75 -0.44 -7.06
C MET A 17 5.29 0.64 -8.05
N GLY A 18 5.12 1.86 -7.56
CA GLY A 18 4.61 2.99 -8.35
C GLY A 18 3.08 3.14 -8.35
N ASP A 19 2.33 2.16 -7.84
CA ASP A 19 0.87 2.28 -7.74
C ASP A 19 0.47 3.45 -6.84
N ARG A 20 -0.50 4.24 -7.31
CA ARG A 20 -1.08 5.36 -6.57
C ARG A 20 -2.22 4.88 -5.68
N VAL A 21 -2.02 4.93 -4.38
CA VAL A 21 -2.96 4.39 -3.38
C VAL A 21 -3.53 5.47 -2.48
N ARG A 22 -4.74 5.22 -1.99
CA ARG A 22 -5.45 6.01 -0.98
C ARG A 22 -5.57 5.22 0.31
N VAL A 23 -5.35 5.91 1.41
CA VAL A 23 -5.55 5.35 2.75
C VAL A 23 -7.04 5.31 3.10
N LEU A 24 -7.54 4.12 3.44
CA LEU A 24 -8.94 3.90 3.80
C LEU A 24 -9.23 4.16 5.29
N LYS A 25 -8.21 4.06 6.15
CA LYS A 25 -8.33 4.15 7.61
C LYS A 25 -7.17 4.93 8.21
N LEU A 26 -7.41 5.58 9.34
CA LEU A 26 -6.37 6.30 10.07
C LEU A 26 -5.21 5.36 10.45
N ILE A 27 -4.00 5.66 9.99
CA ILE A 27 -2.79 4.91 10.32
C ILE A 27 -2.10 5.58 11.50
N ARG A 28 -1.87 4.78 12.55
CA ARG A 28 -1.17 5.21 13.76
C ARG A 28 0.13 4.47 13.89
N ASN A 29 1.14 5.14 14.42
CA ASN A 29 2.40 4.51 14.75
C ASN A 29 2.19 3.46 15.83
N ASP A 30 2.49 2.20 15.53
CA ASP A 30 2.45 1.09 16.49
C ASP A 30 3.79 0.91 17.23
N GLY A 31 4.75 1.79 16.98
CA GLY A 31 6.12 1.75 17.52
C GLY A 31 7.17 1.33 16.50
N THR A 32 6.76 1.02 15.26
CA THR A 32 7.69 0.64 14.18
C THR A 32 8.23 1.85 13.40
N PHE A 33 7.55 3.00 13.43
CA PHE A 33 7.99 4.20 12.73
C PHE A 33 8.95 5.03 13.58
N PRO A 34 10.18 5.32 13.11
CA PRO A 34 11.18 6.03 13.88
C PRO A 34 10.85 7.52 14.01
N GLY A 35 11.20 8.12 15.16
CA GLY A 35 11.11 9.58 15.36
C GLY A 35 9.71 10.11 15.66
N GLN A 36 8.69 9.25 15.78
CA GLN A 36 7.34 9.63 16.20
C GLN A 36 6.92 8.81 17.43
N GLU A 37 6.11 9.40 18.30
CA GLU A 37 5.58 8.70 19.47
C GLU A 37 4.63 7.56 19.06
N VAL A 38 4.52 6.54 19.91
CA VAL A 38 3.52 5.49 19.74
C VAL A 38 2.13 6.10 19.79
N GLY A 39 1.28 5.76 18.81
CA GLY A 39 -0.06 6.32 18.65
C GLY A 39 -0.13 7.61 17.84
N ALA A 40 1.01 8.19 17.42
CA ALA A 40 1.04 9.35 16.55
C ALA A 40 0.36 9.06 15.20
N HIS A 41 -0.30 10.07 14.63
CA HIS A 41 -0.99 9.97 13.36
C HIS A 41 0.01 10.08 12.21
N LEU A 42 0.21 8.98 11.47
CA LEU A 42 1.16 8.95 10.35
C LEU A 42 0.48 9.28 9.02
N ALA A 43 -0.74 8.78 8.82
CA ALA A 43 -1.56 9.06 7.65
C ALA A 43 -3.05 9.05 8.02
N LYS A 44 -3.84 9.93 7.42
CA LYS A 44 -5.29 10.06 7.64
C LYS A 44 -6.05 9.35 6.54
N LYS A 45 -7.34 9.08 6.82
CA LYS A 45 -8.26 8.56 5.80
C LYS A 45 -8.38 9.58 4.66
N GLY A 46 -8.16 9.12 3.44
CA GLY A 46 -8.19 9.93 2.22
C GLY A 46 -6.82 10.37 1.74
N ASP A 47 -5.77 10.24 2.56
CA ASP A 47 -4.40 10.61 2.14
C ASP A 47 -3.95 9.75 0.97
N ILE A 48 -3.27 10.39 0.03
CA ILE A 48 -2.74 9.77 -1.17
C ILE A 48 -1.24 9.56 -1.04
N GLY A 49 -0.78 8.39 -1.43
CA GLY A 49 0.64 8.08 -1.51
C GLY A 49 0.96 7.13 -2.64
N TYR A 50 2.25 6.87 -2.81
CA TYR A 50 2.77 5.96 -3.84
C TYR A 50 3.50 4.81 -3.18
N ILE A 51 3.35 3.61 -3.74
CA ILE A 51 4.06 2.44 -3.24
C ILE A 51 5.52 2.51 -3.69
N VAL A 52 6.42 2.58 -2.71
CA VAL A 52 7.87 2.66 -2.92
C VAL A 52 8.60 1.39 -2.51
N GLY A 53 7.89 0.43 -1.92
CA GLY A 53 8.48 -0.83 -1.49
C GLY A 53 7.43 -1.87 -1.15
N LEU A 54 7.83 -3.13 -1.25
CA LEU A 54 7.00 -4.29 -0.93
C LEU A 54 7.81 -5.23 -0.05
N GLY A 55 7.24 -5.57 1.10
CA GLY A 55 7.84 -6.44 2.09
C GLY A 55 6.82 -7.46 2.60
N THR A 56 7.28 -8.31 3.51
CA THR A 56 6.43 -9.30 4.16
C THR A 56 6.49 -9.14 5.67
N TYR A 57 5.36 -9.39 6.32
CA TYR A 57 5.24 -9.40 7.77
C TYR A 57 5.02 -10.81 8.27
N LEU A 58 5.93 -11.27 9.14
CA LEU A 58 5.90 -12.61 9.74
C LEU A 58 5.74 -13.75 8.71
N GLN A 59 6.12 -13.51 7.45
CA GLN A 59 5.87 -14.42 6.32
C GLN A 59 4.39 -14.82 6.16
N ARG A 60 3.45 -13.94 6.52
CA ARG A 60 2.00 -14.22 6.41
C ARG A 60 1.20 -13.12 5.72
N ALA A 61 1.66 -11.88 5.76
CA ALA A 61 0.99 -10.74 5.14
C ALA A 61 1.96 -9.89 4.31
N TYR A 62 1.45 -9.21 3.28
CA TYR A 62 2.22 -8.19 2.57
C TYR A 62 2.19 -6.87 3.34
N ILE A 63 3.36 -6.23 3.46
CA ILE A 63 3.46 -4.83 3.90
C ILE A 63 3.89 -4.01 2.70
N TYR A 64 3.11 -3.00 2.37
CA TYR A 64 3.40 -2.02 1.33
C TYR A 64 3.99 -0.77 1.97
N SER A 65 5.19 -0.39 1.58
CA SER A 65 5.78 0.89 1.97
C SER A 65 5.20 1.99 1.10
N VAL A 66 4.38 2.86 1.69
CA VAL A 66 3.71 3.96 1.01
C VAL A 66 4.39 5.26 1.38
N HIS A 67 4.85 6.02 0.37
CA HIS A 67 5.37 7.37 0.56
C HIS A 67 4.25 8.39 0.40
N PHE A 68 3.96 9.10 1.48
CA PHE A 68 3.03 10.22 1.52
C PHE A 68 3.80 11.51 1.23
N LEU A 69 3.51 12.13 0.09
CA LEU A 69 4.24 13.33 -0.37
C LEU A 69 3.98 14.55 0.52
N GLU A 70 2.77 14.68 1.08
CA GLU A 70 2.41 15.84 1.92
C GLU A 70 3.14 15.85 3.26
N SER A 71 3.26 14.68 3.92
CA SER A 71 3.95 14.54 5.20
C SER A 71 5.42 14.14 5.05
N ASN A 72 5.84 13.77 3.84
CA ASN A 72 7.14 13.16 3.52
C ASN A 72 7.44 11.89 4.35
N TYR A 73 6.41 11.15 4.75
CA TYR A 73 6.54 9.92 5.53
C TYR A 73 6.45 8.68 4.64
N VAL A 74 7.30 7.69 4.95
CA VAL A 74 7.22 6.35 4.34
C VAL A 74 6.69 5.38 5.40
N VAL A 75 5.45 4.93 5.23
CA VAL A 75 4.75 4.13 6.23
C VAL A 75 4.45 2.74 5.66
N GLY A 76 4.64 1.71 6.49
CA GLY A 76 4.20 0.36 6.15
C GLY A 76 2.70 0.21 6.35
N CYS A 77 1.98 -0.13 5.29
CA CYS A 77 0.54 -0.33 5.29
C CYS A 77 0.19 -1.74 4.82
N LEU A 78 -0.90 -2.31 5.34
CA LEU A 78 -1.42 -3.58 4.85
C LEU A 78 -2.35 -3.37 3.67
N SER A 79 -2.55 -4.42 2.86
CA SER A 79 -3.43 -4.37 1.67
C SER A 79 -4.81 -3.80 1.98
N ARG A 80 -5.46 -4.32 3.04
CA ARG A 80 -6.80 -3.90 3.49
C ARG A 80 -6.91 -2.44 3.98
N GLU A 81 -5.78 -1.74 4.13
CA GLU A 81 -5.74 -0.35 4.58
C GLU A 81 -5.64 0.62 3.41
N LEU A 82 -5.43 0.09 2.20
CA LEU A 82 -5.17 0.84 0.98
C LEU A 82 -6.22 0.55 -0.09
N GLU A 83 -6.40 1.51 -0.99
CA GLU A 83 -7.24 1.40 -2.19
C GLU A 83 -6.49 1.98 -3.39
N LEU A 84 -6.52 1.30 -4.53
CA LEU A 84 -5.95 1.81 -5.78
C LEU A 84 -6.79 3.00 -6.26
N THR A 85 -6.14 4.15 -6.51
CA THR A 85 -6.87 5.35 -6.97
C THR A 85 -6.86 5.54 -8.47
N GLU A 86 -5.85 5.02 -9.14
CA GLU A 86 -5.68 5.11 -10.58
C GLU A 86 -5.50 3.69 -11.10
N PRO A 87 -6.25 3.30 -12.14
CA PRO A 87 -6.04 2.00 -12.76
C PRO A 87 -4.61 1.95 -13.30
N ARG A 88 -3.91 0.85 -13.00
CA ARG A 88 -2.59 0.62 -13.55
C ARG A 88 -2.69 0.61 -15.09
N PRO A 89 -1.91 1.43 -15.80
CA PRO A 89 -1.86 1.31 -17.25
C PRO A 89 -1.43 -0.11 -17.61
N PRO A 90 -2.05 -0.73 -18.63
CA PRO A 90 -1.69 -2.09 -19.02
C PRO A 90 -0.22 -2.13 -19.43
N LEU A 91 0.51 -3.15 -18.96
CA LEU A 91 1.95 -3.33 -19.23
C LEU A 91 2.24 -3.52 -20.73
N ILE A 92 1.24 -3.99 -21.48
CA ILE A 92 1.28 -4.13 -22.93
C ILE A 92 0.18 -3.20 -23.46
N PRO A 93 0.51 -2.26 -24.37
CA PRO A 93 -0.52 -1.54 -25.11
C PRO A 93 -1.44 -2.56 -25.76
N GLN A 94 -2.74 -2.51 -25.45
CA GLN A 94 -3.71 -3.23 -26.25
C GLN A 94 -3.79 -2.46 -27.57
N ASP A 95 -3.00 -2.88 -28.55
CA ASP A 95 -3.29 -2.51 -29.93
C ASP A 95 -4.67 -3.12 -30.21
N ASP A 96 -5.68 -2.27 -30.35
CA ASP A 96 -6.99 -2.64 -30.88
C ASP A 96 -6.78 -3.04 -32.36
N ASP A 97 -6.15 -4.18 -32.59
CA ASP A 97 -5.94 -4.82 -33.89
C ASP A 97 -7.26 -5.49 -34.32
N ASP A 98 -8.29 -4.68 -34.54
CA ASP A 98 -9.59 -5.10 -35.07
C ASP A 98 -10.22 -3.97 -35.91
N THR A 99 -9.44 -3.44 -36.86
CA THR A 99 -10.01 -2.73 -38.01
C THR A 99 -9.73 -3.53 -39.28
N TRP A 100 -10.64 -4.45 -39.61
CA TRP A 100 -10.76 -5.08 -40.93
C TRP A 100 -12.02 -4.56 -41.64
#